data_AF-A0A7K7AAH7-F1
#
_entry.id   AF-A0A7K7AAH7-F1
#
_cell.length_a   1.000
_cell.length_b   1.000
_cell.length_c   1.000
_cell.angle_alpha   90.00
_cell.angle_beta   90.00
_cell.angle_gamma   90.00
#
_symmetry.space_group_name_H-M   'P 1'
#
loop_
_entity.id
_entity.type
_entity.pdbx_description
1 polymer ?
#
loop_
_entity_poly.entity_id
_entity_poly.type
_entity_poly.pdbx_seq_one_letter_code
_entity_poly.pdbx_strand_id
1 'polypeptide(L)'
;AFRRERSRLLLARRNQLLLEFSFWNEPLPRRGPHVYELRTYKLKASPGTMIEWGNNWARAIKYRQENQEAVGGFFSQIGELYVVHHLWGEWAPGAPMGASYHRDTLPPPCVPIAYRDLQSREETRNAAWRKSGWDENVYYTVPLIRSMESRIMIPLRISPLQ
;
A
#
# COMPACT_ATOMS: atom_id res chain seq x y z
N ALA A 1 25.54 -26.90 -13.68
CA ALA A 1 24.34 -27.77 -13.77
C ALA A 1 23.07 -27.07 -13.28
N PHE A 2 23.02 -26.60 -12.03
CA PHE A 2 21.81 -26.07 -11.36
C PHE A 2 21.06 -24.92 -12.06
N ARG A 3 21.72 -24.01 -12.78
CA ARG A 3 21.04 -22.92 -13.51
C ARG A 3 20.06 -23.46 -14.56
N ARG A 4 20.47 -24.48 -15.33
CA ARG A 4 19.63 -25.09 -16.39
C ARG A 4 18.45 -25.87 -15.83
N GLU A 5 18.67 -26.56 -14.72
CA GLU A 5 17.64 -27.36 -14.05
C GLU A 5 16.57 -26.47 -13.40
N ARG A 6 16.98 -25.41 -12.67
CA ARG A 6 16.05 -24.46 -12.04
C ARG A 6 15.25 -23.64 -13.05
N SER A 7 15.82 -23.32 -14.21
CA SER A 7 15.09 -22.60 -15.27
C SER A 7 13.85 -23.34 -15.75
N ARG A 8 13.81 -24.68 -15.65
CA ARG A 8 12.64 -25.49 -16.04
C ARG A 8 11.51 -25.48 -15.00
N LEU A 9 11.79 -25.10 -13.76
CA LEU A 9 10.79 -25.05 -12.67
C LEU A 9 10.03 -23.72 -12.63
N LEU A 10 10.55 -22.68 -13.27
CA LEU A 10 9.93 -21.36 -13.30
C LEU A 10 8.96 -21.27 -14.48
N LEU A 11 7.66 -21.33 -14.21
CA LEU A 11 6.63 -21.28 -15.24
C LEU A 11 6.53 -19.91 -15.93
N ALA A 12 6.69 -18.83 -15.17
CA ALA A 12 6.62 -17.47 -15.70
C ALA A 12 7.45 -16.49 -14.87
N ARG A 13 7.97 -15.46 -15.53
CA ARG A 13 8.58 -14.28 -14.90
C ARG A 13 8.01 -13.03 -15.53
N ARG A 14 7.63 -12.05 -14.71
CA ARG A 14 7.30 -10.70 -15.13
C ARG A 14 8.24 -9.74 -14.42
N ASN A 15 8.86 -8.84 -15.16
CA ASN A 15 9.70 -7.78 -14.61
C ASN A 15 9.05 -6.45 -14.96
N GLN A 16 9.13 -5.51 -14.02
CA GLN A 16 8.61 -4.17 -14.20
C GLN A 16 9.55 -3.21 -13.47
N LEU A 17 9.92 -2.12 -14.14
CA LEU A 17 10.61 -1.01 -13.51
C LEU A 17 9.57 0.00 -13.07
N LEU A 18 9.62 0.37 -11.80
CA LEU A 18 8.71 1.32 -11.19
C LEU A 18 9.47 2.59 -10.80
N LEU A 19 8.83 3.74 -10.98
CA LEU A 19 9.27 5.02 -10.44
C LEU A 19 8.28 5.47 -9.37
N GLU A 20 8.78 6.14 -8.35
CA GLU A 20 7.99 6.73 -7.29
C GLU A 20 7.22 7.97 -7.76
N PHE A 21 6.05 8.19 -7.17
CA PHE A 21 5.40 9.50 -7.26
C PHE A 21 6.10 10.49 -6.33
N SER A 22 6.47 11.65 -6.86
CA SER A 22 7.15 12.72 -6.10
C SER A 22 6.31 13.27 -4.93
N PHE A 23 5.00 13.07 -4.94
CA PHE A 23 4.07 13.57 -3.92
C PHE A 23 3.74 12.56 -2.81
N TRP A 24 4.35 11.37 -2.80
CA TRP A 24 4.02 10.29 -1.85
C TRP A 24 4.71 10.40 -0.47
N ASN A 25 5.66 11.33 -0.33
CA ASN A 25 6.60 11.50 0.80
C ASN A 25 7.56 10.33 1.00
N GLU A 26 8.68 10.59 1.70
CA GLU A 26 9.62 9.53 2.08
C GLU A 26 8.97 8.56 3.08
N PRO A 27 9.17 7.24 2.92
CA PRO A 27 8.69 6.27 3.88
C PRO A 27 9.42 6.45 5.21
N LEU A 28 8.66 6.72 6.27
CA LEU A 28 9.20 6.78 7.63
C LEU A 28 9.18 5.40 8.29
N PRO A 29 10.14 5.08 9.16
CA PRO A 29 10.05 3.93 10.06
C PRO A 29 8.76 4.02 10.87
N ARG A 30 8.04 2.91 10.95
CA ARG A 30 6.80 2.80 11.70
C ARG A 30 7.10 1.95 12.93
N ARG A 31 6.35 2.15 14.02
CA ARG A 31 6.58 1.41 15.27
C ARG A 31 5.37 0.52 15.53
N GLY A 32 5.63 -0.72 15.88
CA GLY A 32 4.59 -1.66 16.28
C GLY A 32 4.07 -2.50 15.11
N PRO A 33 3.15 -3.43 15.39
CA PRO A 33 2.67 -4.34 14.37
C PRO A 33 1.84 -3.59 13.33
N HIS A 34 2.28 -3.64 12.07
CA HIS A 34 1.56 -3.08 10.94
C HIS A 34 1.05 -4.17 9.99
N VAL A 35 -0.09 -3.87 9.37
CA VAL A 35 -0.58 -4.61 8.21
C VAL A 35 -0.44 -3.72 6.99
N TYR A 36 0.04 -4.30 5.90
CA TYR A 36 0.26 -3.59 4.65
C TYR A 36 -0.72 -4.04 3.60
N GLU A 37 -1.22 -3.09 2.79
CA GLU A 37 -2.05 -3.38 1.64
C GLU A 37 -1.35 -2.88 0.37
N LEU A 38 -0.96 -3.81 -0.50
CA LEU A 38 -0.47 -3.50 -1.84
C LEU A 38 -1.65 -3.47 -2.81
N ARG A 39 -2.02 -2.27 -3.26
CA ARG A 39 -3.03 -2.07 -4.31
C ARG A 39 -2.34 -1.83 -5.64
N THR A 40 -2.79 -2.56 -6.66
CA THR A 40 -2.30 -2.43 -8.03
C THR A 40 -3.47 -2.03 -8.92
N TYR A 41 -3.34 -0.91 -9.62
CA TYR A 41 -4.33 -0.37 -10.54
C TYR A 41 -3.81 -0.47 -11.96
N LYS A 42 -4.56 -1.15 -12.83
CA LYS A 42 -4.35 -1.07 -14.27
C LYS A 42 -5.25 0.02 -14.81
N LEU A 43 -4.66 1.08 -15.33
CA LEU A 43 -5.38 2.22 -15.87
C LEU A 43 -5.78 1.96 -17.32
N LYS A 44 -6.76 2.73 -17.81
CA LYS A 44 -7.08 2.79 -19.23
C LYS A 44 -5.87 3.34 -20.00
N ALA A 45 -5.50 2.66 -21.07
CA ALA A 45 -4.37 3.04 -21.92
C ALA A 45 -4.80 4.11 -22.92
N SER A 46 -5.10 5.30 -22.42
CA SER A 46 -5.36 6.50 -23.24
C SER A 46 -4.27 7.55 -22.99
N PRO A 47 -3.92 8.36 -24.00
CA PRO A 47 -3.02 9.50 -23.82
C PRO A 47 -3.48 10.37 -22.65
N GLY A 48 -2.56 10.76 -21.78
CA GLY A 48 -2.86 11.62 -20.62
C GLY A 48 -3.44 10.91 -19.39
N THR A 49 -3.95 9.68 -19.47
CA THR A 49 -4.63 9.02 -18.34
C THR A 49 -3.75 8.85 -17.10
N MET A 50 -2.47 8.48 -17.25
CA MET A 50 -1.54 8.40 -16.11
C MET A 50 -1.32 9.77 -15.46
N ILE A 51 -1.24 10.83 -16.27
CA ILE A 51 -1.03 12.20 -15.80
C ILE A 51 -2.29 12.69 -15.08
N GLU A 52 -3.47 12.48 -15.66
CA GLU A 52 -4.76 12.83 -15.07
C GLU A 52 -4.98 12.09 -13.74
N TRP A 53 -4.72 10.78 -13.72
CA TRP A 53 -4.77 9.99 -12.50
C TRP A 53 -3.82 10.58 -11.45
N GLY A 54 -2.57 10.88 -11.83
CA GLY A 54 -1.53 11.38 -10.94
C GLY A 54 -1.88 12.73 -10.32
N ASN A 55 -2.40 13.65 -11.15
CA ASN A 55 -2.79 14.98 -10.72
C ASN A 55 -3.97 14.96 -9.74
N ASN A 56 -4.93 14.06 -9.93
CA ASN A 56 -6.03 13.89 -8.98
C ASN A 56 -5.49 13.40 -7.62
N TRP A 57 -4.65 12.35 -7.62
CA TRP A 57 -4.10 11.81 -6.39
C TRP A 57 -3.12 12.74 -5.68
N ALA A 58 -2.35 13.55 -6.40
CA ALA A 58 -1.48 14.55 -5.80
C ALA A 58 -2.24 15.54 -4.88
N ARG A 59 -3.55 15.77 -5.15
CA ARG A 59 -4.41 16.60 -4.31
C ARG A 59 -4.96 15.84 -3.10
N ALA A 60 -5.36 14.58 -3.28
CA ALA A 60 -6.07 13.80 -2.27
C ALA A 60 -5.16 12.98 -1.34
N ILE A 61 -3.90 12.74 -1.71
CA ILE A 61 -2.98 11.89 -0.94
C ILE A 61 -2.73 12.43 0.48
N LYS A 62 -2.82 13.75 0.66
CA LYS A 62 -2.61 14.44 1.95
C LYS A 62 -3.44 13.84 3.08
N TYR A 63 -4.69 13.48 2.82
CA TYR A 63 -5.57 12.88 3.83
C TYR A 63 -5.06 11.53 4.34
N ARG A 64 -4.49 10.71 3.44
CA ARG A 64 -3.90 9.42 3.79
C ARG A 64 -2.52 9.60 4.43
N GLN A 65 -1.79 10.67 4.11
CA GLN A 65 -0.53 11.01 4.77
C GLN A 65 -0.76 11.48 6.21
N GLU A 66 -1.78 12.31 6.46
CA GLU A 66 -2.19 12.76 7.80
C GLU A 66 -2.52 11.59 8.73
N ASN A 67 -3.22 10.58 8.20
CA ASN A 67 -3.53 9.35 8.93
C ASN A 67 -2.34 8.38 9.04
N GLN A 68 -1.16 8.76 8.55
CA GLN A 68 0.01 7.90 8.42
C GLN A 68 -0.30 6.59 7.68
N GLU A 69 -1.13 6.60 6.64
CA GLU A 69 -1.46 5.40 5.86
C GLU A 69 -0.54 5.22 4.64
N ALA A 70 -0.09 6.33 4.05
CA ALA A 70 0.74 6.32 2.84
C ALA A 70 2.15 5.79 3.16
N VAL A 71 2.55 4.66 2.52
CA VAL A 71 3.91 4.10 2.64
C VAL A 71 4.70 4.35 1.36
N GLY A 72 4.10 4.09 0.21
CA GLY A 72 4.76 4.32 -1.08
C GLY A 72 3.76 4.26 -2.24
N GLY A 73 4.04 5.02 -3.29
CA GLY A 73 3.23 5.09 -4.50
C GLY A 73 4.14 5.09 -5.70
N PHE A 74 3.87 4.22 -6.65
CA PHE A 74 4.74 3.96 -7.78
C PHE A 74 3.95 3.82 -9.07
N PHE A 75 4.56 4.18 -10.20
CA PHE A 75 4.03 3.94 -11.53
C PHE A 75 5.04 3.18 -12.40
N SER A 76 4.52 2.44 -13.37
CA SER A 76 5.31 1.65 -14.31
C SER A 76 6.05 2.52 -15.33
N GLN A 77 7.38 2.41 -15.37
CA GLN A 77 8.22 3.02 -16.39
C GLN A 77 8.60 2.03 -17.50
N ILE A 78 8.86 0.76 -17.14
CA ILE A 78 9.21 -0.32 -18.09
C ILE A 78 8.45 -1.59 -17.71
N GLY A 79 8.00 -2.36 -18.71
CA GLY A 79 7.24 -3.59 -18.54
C GLY A 79 5.76 -3.37 -18.88
N GLU A 80 4.85 -3.82 -18.01
CA GLU A 80 3.43 -3.52 -18.16
C GLU A 80 3.19 -2.04 -17.86
N LEU A 81 2.86 -1.25 -18.88
CA LEU A 81 2.60 0.18 -18.76
C LEU A 81 1.19 0.47 -18.24
N TYR A 82 0.94 1.72 -17.85
CA TYR A 82 -0.34 2.16 -17.27
C TYR A 82 -0.71 1.42 -15.99
N VAL A 83 0.30 1.01 -15.21
CA VAL A 83 0.11 0.36 -13.92
C VAL A 83 0.60 1.27 -12.81
N VAL A 84 -0.23 1.41 -11.78
CA VAL A 84 0.08 2.14 -10.55
C VAL A 84 0.04 1.17 -9.37
N HIS A 85 1.01 1.26 -8.48
CA HIS A 85 1.07 0.50 -7.24
C HIS A 85 1.07 1.42 -6.04
N HIS A 86 0.18 1.20 -5.09
CA HIS A 86 0.22 1.85 -3.78
C HIS A 86 0.48 0.83 -2.70
N LEU A 87 1.40 1.15 -1.81
CA LEU A 87 1.62 0.47 -0.55
C LEU A 87 1.02 1.33 0.56
N TRP A 88 0.04 0.77 1.25
CA TRP A 88 -0.61 1.37 2.42
C TRP A 88 -0.19 0.60 3.67
N GLY A 89 -0.05 1.31 4.79
CA GLY A 89 0.26 0.73 6.08
C GLY A 89 -0.78 1.18 7.10
N GLU A 90 -1.46 0.23 7.73
CA GLU A 90 -2.43 0.47 8.79
C GLU A 90 -1.92 -0.16 10.08
N TRP A 91 -2.26 0.44 11.22
CA TRP A 91 -1.98 -0.14 12.52
C TRP A 91 -2.76 -1.46 12.70
N ALA A 92 -2.10 -2.52 13.13
CA ALA A 92 -2.78 -3.77 13.47
C ALA A 92 -3.64 -3.54 14.74
N PRO A 93 -4.96 -3.72 14.69
CA PRO A 93 -5.81 -3.51 15.86
C PRO A 93 -5.47 -4.54 16.95
N GLY A 94 -5.25 -4.08 18.18
CA GLY A 94 -4.75 -4.89 19.29
C GLY A 94 -3.32 -4.56 19.72
N ALA A 95 -2.59 -3.75 18.94
CA ALA A 95 -1.41 -3.06 19.45
C ALA A 95 -1.86 -2.02 20.48
N PRO A 96 -1.28 -1.98 21.70
CA PRO A 96 -1.68 -0.99 22.69
C PRO A 96 -1.40 0.42 22.13
N MET A 97 -2.46 1.22 21.99
CA MET A 97 -2.34 2.65 21.73
C MET A 97 -1.55 3.28 22.88
N GLY A 98 -0.33 3.74 22.61
CA GLY A 98 0.37 4.65 23.53
C GLY A 98 1.29 4.04 24.60
N ALA A 99 1.72 2.78 24.51
CA ALA A 99 2.77 2.31 25.42
C ALA A 99 4.16 2.69 24.91
N SER A 100 4.84 3.63 25.59
CA SER A 100 6.29 3.77 25.51
C SER A 100 6.91 2.41 25.87
N TYR A 101 7.41 1.71 24.85
CA TYR A 101 8.01 0.38 25.00
C TYR A 101 9.32 0.51 25.78
N HIS A 102 9.26 0.38 27.11
CA HIS A 102 10.45 0.16 27.94
C HIS A 102 11.09 -1.17 27.55
N ARG A 103 12.41 -1.16 27.42
CA ARG A 103 13.21 -2.17 26.72
C ARG A 103 13.31 -3.54 27.43
N ASP A 104 12.69 -3.71 28.59
CA ASP A 104 13.12 -4.74 29.56
C ASP A 104 12.06 -5.81 29.90
N THR A 105 10.98 -5.95 29.13
CA THR A 105 10.06 -7.10 29.28
C THR A 105 9.80 -7.78 27.94
N LEU A 106 10.17 -9.07 27.85
CA LEU A 106 9.78 -9.96 26.75
C LEU A 106 8.25 -10.12 26.74
N PRO A 107 7.55 -9.86 25.63
CA PRO A 107 6.11 -10.02 25.58
C PRO A 107 5.72 -11.51 25.46
N PRO A 108 4.53 -11.90 25.96
CA PRO A 108 4.07 -13.29 26.00
C PRO A 108 3.83 -13.88 24.60
N PRO A 109 3.83 -15.23 24.46
CA PRO A 109 3.67 -15.91 23.19
C PRO A 109 2.20 -15.98 22.81
N CYS A 110 1.63 -14.88 22.33
CA CYS A 110 0.30 -14.89 21.72
C CYS A 110 0.38 -14.21 20.35
N VAL A 111 0.26 -15.03 19.30
CA VAL A 111 0.11 -14.60 17.91
C VAL A 111 -1.38 -14.62 17.60
N PRO A 112 -1.95 -13.46 17.25
CA PRO A 112 -2.76 -13.41 16.03
C PRO A 112 -2.32 -12.19 15.22
N ILE A 113 -1.59 -12.45 14.13
CA ILE A 113 -1.32 -11.40 13.15
C ILE A 113 -2.40 -11.48 12.10
N ALA A 114 -3.31 -10.52 12.17
CA ALA A 114 -4.19 -10.03 11.12
C ALA A 114 -4.93 -8.86 11.76
N TYR A 115 -5.56 -8.01 10.96
CA TYR A 115 -6.59 -7.12 11.48
C TYR A 115 -7.43 -7.83 12.57
N ARG A 116 -7.70 -7.22 13.73
CA ARG A 116 -8.60 -7.84 14.73
C ARG A 116 -9.92 -8.30 14.06
N ASP A 117 -10.30 -7.59 12.99
CA ASP A 117 -11.30 -7.91 11.97
C ASP A 117 -11.06 -7.05 10.70
N LEU A 118 -11.60 -7.45 9.55
CA LEU A 118 -11.64 -6.60 8.35
C LEU A 118 -12.42 -5.29 8.56
N GLN A 119 -13.09 -5.14 9.71
CA GLN A 119 -13.93 -4.02 10.07
C GLN A 119 -13.10 -2.77 10.41
N SER A 120 -12.01 -2.90 11.15
CA SER A 120 -11.11 -1.76 11.42
C SER A 120 -10.51 -1.16 10.13
N ARG A 121 -10.22 -2.02 9.14
CA ARG A 121 -9.81 -1.61 7.79
C ARG A 121 -10.96 -0.92 7.05
N GLU A 122 -12.15 -1.46 7.13
CA GLU A 122 -13.35 -0.85 6.54
C GLU A 122 -13.62 0.53 7.13
N GLU A 123 -13.54 0.68 8.46
CA GLU A 123 -13.70 1.96 9.16
C GLU A 123 -12.66 2.99 8.72
N THR A 124 -11.38 2.62 8.68
CA THR A 124 -10.30 3.52 8.22
C THR A 124 -10.51 3.92 6.76
N ARG A 125 -10.93 2.99 5.90
CA ARG A 125 -11.30 3.29 4.51
C ARG A 125 -12.52 4.20 4.42
N ASN A 126 -13.52 3.97 5.27
CA ASN A 126 -14.78 4.72 5.30
C ASN A 126 -14.60 6.12 5.89
N ALA A 127 -13.63 6.31 6.79
CA ALA A 127 -13.29 7.62 7.33
C ALA A 127 -12.80 8.60 6.26
N ALA A 128 -12.12 8.11 5.21
CA ALA A 128 -11.69 8.94 4.09
C ALA A 128 -12.88 9.59 3.35
N TRP A 129 -14.04 8.93 3.28
CA TRP A 129 -15.25 9.50 2.67
C TRP A 129 -15.83 10.70 3.42
N ARG A 130 -15.42 10.92 4.68
CA ARG A 130 -15.82 12.11 5.46
C ARG A 130 -14.94 13.33 5.19
N LYS A 131 -13.86 13.18 4.42
CA LYS A 131 -12.93 14.26 4.08
C LYS A 131 -13.38 14.95 2.80
N SER A 132 -13.51 16.28 2.85
CA SER A 132 -13.85 17.10 1.69
C SER A 132 -12.87 16.85 0.54
N GLY A 133 -13.36 16.61 -0.68
CA GLY A 133 -12.54 16.39 -1.87
C GLY A 133 -12.05 14.96 -2.07
N TRP A 134 -12.26 14.06 -1.10
CA TRP A 134 -12.01 12.63 -1.30
C TRP A 134 -12.99 12.01 -2.29
N ASP A 135 -14.26 12.40 -2.19
CA ASP A 135 -15.34 12.05 -3.09
C ASP A 135 -15.07 12.50 -4.52
N GLU A 136 -14.65 13.75 -4.73
CA GLU A 136 -14.23 14.26 -6.04
C GLU A 136 -13.06 13.44 -6.61
N ASN A 137 -12.04 13.16 -5.80
CA ASN A 137 -10.90 12.36 -6.24
C ASN A 137 -11.33 10.95 -6.68
N VAL A 138 -12.23 10.30 -5.93
CA VAL A 138 -12.77 8.98 -6.31
C VAL A 138 -13.57 9.10 -7.61
N TYR A 139 -14.42 10.12 -7.74
CA TYR A 139 -15.23 10.37 -8.93
C TYR A 139 -14.38 10.51 -10.20
N TYR A 140 -13.28 11.25 -10.15
CA TYR A 140 -12.40 11.45 -11.31
C TYR A 140 -11.42 10.29 -11.56
N THR A 141 -11.03 9.52 -10.54
CA THR A 141 -9.99 8.48 -10.70
C THR A 141 -10.56 7.09 -10.99
N VAL A 142 -11.71 6.72 -10.42
CA VAL A 142 -12.30 5.38 -10.61
C VAL A 142 -12.62 5.08 -12.08
N PRO A 143 -13.20 6.02 -12.87
CA PRO A 143 -13.45 5.79 -14.29
C PRO A 143 -12.19 5.54 -15.11
N LEU A 144 -11.02 5.94 -14.64
CA LEU A 144 -9.74 5.73 -15.32
C LEU A 144 -9.17 4.32 -15.07
N ILE A 145 -9.71 3.57 -14.10
CA ILE A 145 -9.24 2.24 -13.71
C ILE A 145 -9.94 1.18 -14.54
N ARG A 146 -9.17 0.29 -15.17
CA ARG A 146 -9.68 -0.91 -15.86
C ARG A 146 -9.84 -2.08 -14.90
N SER A 147 -8.88 -2.26 -14.01
CA SER A 147 -8.93 -3.31 -12.98
C SER A 147 -8.09 -2.92 -11.78
N MET A 148 -8.48 -3.41 -10.61
CA MET A 148 -7.74 -3.25 -9.36
C MET A 148 -7.50 -4.62 -8.73
N GLU A 149 -6.28 -4.83 -8.24
CA GLU A 149 -5.94 -5.94 -7.37
C GLU A 149 -5.51 -5.40 -6.00
N SER A 150 -5.86 -6.10 -4.93
CA SER A 150 -5.40 -5.79 -3.57
C SER A 150 -4.83 -7.05 -2.92
N ARG A 151 -3.71 -6.89 -2.20
CA ARG A 151 -3.04 -7.94 -1.44
C ARG A 151 -2.75 -7.44 -0.04
N ILE A 152 -3.17 -8.22 0.95
CA ILE A 152 -2.87 -7.98 2.35
C ILE A 152 -1.56 -8.68 2.70
N MET A 153 -0.66 -7.96 3.34
CA MET A 153 0.68 -8.40 3.70
C MET A 153 0.91 -8.18 5.19
N ILE A 154 1.47 -9.20 5.82
CA ILE A 154 1.89 -9.17 7.22
C ILE A 154 3.41 -9.30 7.22
N PRO A 155 4.17 -8.28 7.65
CA PRO A 155 5.61 -8.38 7.70
C PRO A 155 6.08 -9.30 8.83
N LEU A 156 7.24 -9.92 8.63
CA LEU A 156 7.96 -10.58 9.72
C LEU A 156 8.36 -9.56 10.79
N ARG A 157 8.54 -10.01 12.04
CA ARG A 157 8.93 -9.17 13.18
C ARG A 157 10.28 -8.45 13.00
N ILE A 158 11.18 -9.05 12.22
CA ILE A 158 12.51 -8.49 11.94
C ILE A 158 12.50 -7.49 10.77
N SER A 159 11.35 -7.27 10.14
CA SER A 159 11.26 -6.31 9.03
C SER A 159 11.41 -4.89 9.57
N PRO A 160 12.17 -4.01 8.89
CA PRO A 160 12.20 -2.57 9.20
C PRO A 160 10.86 -1.85 9.01
N LEU A 161 9.86 -2.56 8.47
CA LEU A 161 8.47 -2.12 8.33
C LEU A 161 7.61 -2.55 9.55
N GLN A 162 8.22 -2.64 10.73
CA GLN A 162 7.60 -2.91 12.04
C GLN A 162 8.13 -1.92 13.07
#